data_AF-A0A935U4V2-F1
#
_entry.id   AF-A0A935U4V2-F1
#
_cell.length_a   1.000
_cell.length_b   1.000
_cell.length_c   1.000
_cell.angle_alpha   90.00
_cell.angle_beta   90.00
_cell.angle_gamma   90.00
#
_symmetry.space_group_name_H-M   'P 1'
#
loop_
_entity.id
_entity.type
_entity.pdbx_description
1 polymer ?
#
loop_
_entity_poly.entity_id
_entity_poly.type
_entity_poly.pdbx_seq_one_letter_code
_entity_poly.pdbx_strand_id
1 'polypeptide(L)'
;MFLRQSTASQSVAIGPFVDETDFKTAETALTINNTDIKLVVNGGASANKNSGGGTHRVNGVYGITLDATDTATVGEMEISVVVSGALPVFHKYRVLEEAVYDALFAASAPGYVANASGKCGAD
;
A
#
# COMPACT_ATOMS: atom_id res chain seq x y z
N MET A 1 -7.02 -3.05 0.40
CA MET A 1 -6.91 -2.24 -0.83
C MET A 1 -5.96 -2.93 -1.82
N PHE A 2 -6.14 -2.74 -3.13
CA PHE A 2 -5.32 -3.38 -4.17
C PHE A 2 -4.25 -2.43 -4.70
N LEU A 3 -3.06 -2.95 -4.96
CA LEU A 3 -1.92 -2.22 -5.52
C LEU A 3 -1.46 -2.92 -6.80
N ARG A 4 -1.00 -2.13 -7.77
CA ARG A 4 -0.37 -2.64 -8.98
C ARG A 4 1.09 -2.98 -8.68
N GLN A 5 1.57 -4.13 -9.13
CA GLN A 5 2.98 -4.52 -8.97
C GLN A 5 3.93 -3.52 -9.64
N SER A 6 5.15 -3.38 -9.10
CA SER A 6 6.30 -2.70 -9.70
C SER A 6 6.03 -1.29 -10.26
N THR A 7 5.14 -0.55 -9.61
CA THR A 7 4.71 0.77 -10.10
C THR A 7 5.47 1.89 -9.41
N ALA A 8 6.09 2.78 -10.18
CA ALA A 8 7.02 3.80 -9.68
C ALA A 8 6.44 4.80 -8.65
N SER A 9 5.13 5.03 -8.68
CA SER A 9 4.47 5.93 -7.73
C SER A 9 3.01 5.55 -7.53
N GLN A 10 2.68 4.98 -6.38
CA GLN A 10 1.31 4.71 -5.94
C GLN A 10 1.05 5.37 -4.60
N SER A 11 0.11 6.32 -4.57
CA SER A 11 -0.19 7.05 -3.35
C SER A 11 -1.28 6.36 -2.53
N VAL A 12 -1.00 6.06 -1.26
CA VAL A 12 -1.96 5.47 -0.32
C VAL A 12 -2.06 6.30 0.94
N ALA A 13 -3.19 6.19 1.63
CA ALA A 13 -3.40 6.78 2.94
C ALA A 13 -3.12 5.75 4.03
N ILE A 14 -2.41 6.16 5.08
CA ILE A 14 -2.17 5.39 6.30
C ILE A 14 -2.62 6.21 7.52
N GLY A 15 -2.99 5.52 8.59
CA GLY A 15 -3.62 6.11 9.77
C GLY A 15 -5.10 5.71 9.94
N PRO A 16 -5.86 6.44 10.76
CA PRO A 16 -5.44 7.61 11.52
C PRO A 16 -4.40 7.26 12.59
N PHE A 17 -3.38 8.12 12.75
CA PHE A 17 -2.49 8.13 13.89
C PHE A 17 -3.14 8.89 15.04
N VAL A 18 -3.11 8.29 16.22
CA VAL A 18 -3.75 8.78 17.42
C VAL A 18 -2.69 8.94 18.50
N ASP A 19 -2.77 10.02 19.26
CA ASP A 19 -1.88 10.36 20.36
C ASP A 19 -1.78 9.20 21.37
N GLU A 20 -0.55 8.85 21.75
CA GLU A 20 -0.27 7.71 22.62
C GLU A 20 -0.58 7.96 24.11
N THR A 21 -0.77 9.22 24.52
CA THR A 21 -1.08 9.62 25.90
C THR A 21 -2.57 9.56 26.17
N ASP A 22 -3.39 10.07 25.26
CA ASP A 22 -4.84 10.19 25.47
C ASP A 22 -5.69 9.18 24.69
N PHE A 23 -5.08 8.42 23.77
CA PHE A 23 -5.71 7.38 22.96
C PHE A 23 -6.94 7.88 22.17
N LYS A 24 -6.99 9.18 21.86
CA LYS A 24 -8.16 9.84 21.27
C LYS A 24 -7.82 10.93 20.27
N THR A 25 -6.87 11.80 20.58
CA THR A 25 -6.57 12.97 19.77
C THR A 25 -5.80 12.55 18.53
N ALA A 26 -6.15 13.11 17.36
CA ALA A 26 -5.41 12.84 16.13
C ALA A 26 -4.02 13.48 16.21
N GLU A 27 -2.98 12.70 15.93
CA GLU A 27 -1.61 13.19 15.95
C GLU A 27 -1.19 13.66 14.54
N THR A 28 -1.01 14.98 14.40
CA THR A 28 -0.94 15.69 13.10
C THR A 28 0.43 16.27 12.78
N ALA A 29 1.39 16.19 13.71
CA ALA A 29 2.72 16.76 13.58
C ALA A 29 3.84 15.70 13.59
N LEU A 30 3.57 14.49 13.10
CA LEU A 30 4.56 13.41 13.04
C LEU A 30 5.56 13.64 11.91
N THR A 31 6.83 13.39 12.24
CA THR A 31 7.87 13.13 11.25
C THR A 31 7.93 11.62 11.01
N ILE A 32 7.33 11.15 9.92
CA ILE A 32 7.34 9.73 9.56
C ILE A 32 8.41 9.51 8.47
N ASN A 33 9.53 8.88 8.82
CA ASN A 33 10.56 8.52 7.86
C ASN A 33 10.24 7.19 7.17
N ASN A 34 10.92 6.89 6.07
CA ASN A 34 10.78 5.59 5.40
C ASN A 34 11.19 4.41 6.30
N THR A 35 12.17 4.62 7.19
CA THR A 35 12.63 3.62 8.17
C THR A 35 11.60 3.29 9.24
N ASP A 36 10.64 4.18 9.48
CA ASP A 36 9.56 3.97 10.46
C ASP A 36 8.43 3.13 9.86
N ILE A 37 8.40 3.00 8.53
CA ILE A 37 7.40 2.25 7.77
C ILE A 37 7.99 0.88 7.41
N LYS A 38 7.47 -0.17 8.05
CA LYS A 38 7.86 -1.56 7.78
C LYS A 38 6.91 -2.21 6.80
N LEU A 39 7.46 -2.81 5.75
CA LEU A 39 6.74 -3.65 4.79
C LEU A 39 6.97 -5.12 5.14
N VAL A 40 5.90 -5.86 5.32
CA VAL A 40 5.90 -7.31 5.52
C VAL A 40 5.18 -7.94 4.34
N VAL A 41 5.93 -8.63 3.49
CA VAL A 41 5.40 -9.20 2.24
C VAL A 41 5.31 -10.72 2.36
N ASN A 42 4.13 -11.28 2.06
CA ASN A 42 3.86 -12.71 2.06
C ASN A 42 4.29 -13.44 3.35
N GLY A 43 4.17 -12.76 4.50
CA GLY A 43 4.57 -13.30 5.81
C GLY A 43 6.08 -13.43 6.02
N GLY A 44 6.90 -12.83 5.14
CA GLY A 44 8.35 -12.79 5.27
C GLY A 44 8.84 -11.87 6.39
N ALA A 45 10.16 -11.73 6.49
CA ALA A 45 10.78 -10.74 7.37
C ALA A 45 10.39 -9.32 6.94
N SER A 46 10.30 -8.40 7.91
CA SER A 46 10.03 -7.00 7.60
C SER A 46 11.22 -6.33 6.95
N ALA A 47 10.94 -5.41 6.03
CA ALA A 47 11.91 -4.52 5.43
C ALA A 47 11.48 -3.06 5.63
N ASN A 48 12.45 -2.14 5.62
CA ASN A 48 12.12 -0.73 5.55
C ASN A 48 11.53 -0.42 4.17
N LYS A 49 10.56 0.48 4.15
CA LYS A 49 10.08 1.05 2.89
C LYS A 49 11.24 1.71 2.13
N ASN A 50 11.31 1.47 0.82
CA ASN A 50 12.36 1.96 -0.05
C ASN A 50 12.16 3.44 -0.40
N SER A 51 10.94 3.82 -0.80
CA SER A 51 10.62 5.21 -1.12
C SER A 51 10.36 6.07 0.13
N GLY A 52 10.14 7.38 -0.06
CA GLY A 52 10.08 8.39 1.02
C GLY A 52 9.05 8.17 2.14
N GLY A 53 9.12 9.02 3.15
CA GLY A 53 8.28 8.98 4.35
C GLY A 53 6.81 9.39 4.15
N GLY A 54 6.13 9.66 5.27
CA GLY A 54 4.73 10.10 5.29
C GLY A 54 4.57 11.62 5.31
N THR A 55 3.53 12.12 4.64
CA THR A 55 3.12 13.53 4.69
C THR A 55 1.71 13.64 5.23
N HIS A 56 1.48 14.49 6.23
CA HIS A 56 0.16 14.68 6.82
C HIS A 56 -0.86 15.11 5.77
N ARG A 57 -2.05 14.50 5.79
CA ARG A 57 -3.19 14.86 4.94
C ARG A 57 -4.29 15.53 5.76
N VAL A 58 -4.87 14.80 6.71
CA VAL A 58 -6.03 15.26 7.49
C VAL A 58 -6.26 14.34 8.70
N ASN A 59 -6.62 14.88 9.86
CA ASN A 59 -7.07 14.12 11.04
C ASN A 59 -6.16 12.93 11.41
N GLY A 60 -4.85 13.14 11.39
CA GLY A 60 -3.87 12.08 11.69
C GLY A 60 -3.71 11.04 10.58
N VAL A 61 -4.32 11.22 9.42
CA VAL A 61 -4.07 10.41 8.22
C VAL A 61 -2.89 11.01 7.47
N TYR A 62 -1.92 10.17 7.10
CA TYR A 62 -0.75 10.54 6.32
C TYR A 62 -0.81 9.87 4.96
N GLY A 63 -0.39 10.59 3.93
CA GLY A 63 -0.13 10.03 2.61
C GLY A 63 1.29 9.48 2.55
N ILE A 64 1.42 8.28 1.99
CA ILE A 64 2.71 7.73 1.57
C ILE A 64 2.63 7.43 0.08
N THR A 65 3.77 7.52 -0.61
CA THR A 65 3.92 7.05 -1.98
C THR A 65 4.75 5.79 -1.95
N LEU A 66 4.26 4.69 -2.52
CA LEU A 66 4.98 3.44 -2.72
C LEU A 66 5.61 3.45 -4.11
N ASP A 67 6.82 2.92 -4.24
CA ASP A 67 7.52 2.80 -5.52
C ASP A 67 7.53 1.35 -6.06
N ALA A 68 8.29 1.16 -7.14
CA ALA A 68 8.40 -0.13 -7.79
C ALA A 68 9.08 -1.19 -6.91
N THR A 69 10.02 -0.79 -6.05
CA THR A 69 10.71 -1.71 -5.14
C THR A 69 9.79 -2.11 -3.99
N ASP A 70 9.03 -1.16 -3.44
CA ASP A 70 8.05 -1.42 -2.37
C ASP A 70 6.97 -2.42 -2.80
N THR A 71 6.60 -2.39 -4.10
CA THR A 71 5.52 -3.21 -4.67
C THR A 71 6.02 -4.27 -5.66
N ALA A 72 7.29 -4.66 -5.58
CA ALA A 72 7.92 -5.58 -6.53
C ALA A 72 7.34 -7.02 -6.49
N THR A 73 6.79 -7.43 -5.34
CA THR A 73 6.36 -8.81 -5.09
C THR A 73 4.85 -8.91 -5.00
N VAL A 74 4.25 -9.77 -5.83
CA VAL A 74 2.81 -10.07 -5.81
C VAL A 74 2.44 -10.82 -4.53
N GLY A 75 1.28 -10.47 -3.96
CA GLY A 75 0.70 -11.16 -2.81
C GLY A 75 0.24 -10.24 -1.68
N GLU A 76 0.22 -10.73 -0.45
CA GLU A 76 -0.17 -9.94 0.73
C GLU A 76 0.98 -9.02 1.12
N MET A 77 0.64 -7.76 1.39
CA MET A 77 1.56 -6.79 1.95
C MET A 77 0.91 -6.14 3.17
N GLU A 78 1.58 -6.23 4.31
CA GLU A 78 1.24 -5.47 5.51
C GLU A 78 2.21 -4.31 5.67
N ILE A 79 1.67 -3.13 5.98
CA ILE A 79 2.42 -1.96 6.39
C ILE A 79 2.22 -1.81 7.89
N SER A 80 3.33 -1.76 8.63
CA SER A 80 3.36 -1.47 10.06
C SER A 80 4.17 -0.20 10.29
N VAL A 81 3.59 0.76 11.01
CA VAL A 81 4.25 2.02 11.34
C VAL A 81 4.21 2.22 12.84
N VAL A 82 5.39 2.46 13.42
CA VAL A 82 5.57 2.82 14.82
C VAL A 82 6.45 4.06 14.86
N VAL A 83 5.95 5.12 15.48
CA VAL A 83 6.64 6.40 15.63
C VAL A 83 6.27 6.98 17.00
N SER A 84 7.20 7.67 17.66
CA SER A 84 6.94 8.29 18.95
C SER A 84 5.85 9.37 18.83
N GLY A 85 5.03 9.50 19.88
CA GLY A 85 3.89 10.43 19.92
C GLY A 85 2.59 9.82 19.41
N ALA A 86 2.60 8.63 18.80
CA ALA A 86 1.39 8.00 18.28
C ALA A 86 1.35 6.48 18.49
N LEU A 87 0.13 5.96 18.58
CA LEU A 87 -0.12 4.53 18.63
C LEU A 87 0.32 3.84 17.32
N PRO A 88 0.76 2.57 17.39
CA PRO A 88 1.08 1.78 16.20
C PRO A 88 -0.08 1.70 15.21
N VAL A 89 0.23 1.84 13.92
CA VAL A 89 -0.74 1.78 12.83
C VAL A 89 -0.38 0.64 11.88
N PHE A 90 -1.38 -0.14 11.48
CA PHE A 90 -1.23 -1.26 10.55
C PHE A 90 -2.23 -1.16 9.39
N HIS A 91 -1.78 -1.45 8.19
CA HIS A 91 -2.61 -1.50 6.99
C HIS A 91 -2.29 -2.73 6.16
N LYS A 92 -3.32 -3.37 5.59
CA LYS A 92 -3.17 -4.53 4.71
C LYS A 92 -3.56 -4.20 3.27
N TYR A 93 -2.68 -4.58 2.36
CA TYR A 93 -2.84 -4.43 0.93
C TYR A 93 -2.63 -5.77 0.23
N ARG A 94 -3.12 -5.85 -1.00
CA ARG A 94 -2.83 -6.95 -1.91
C ARG A 94 -2.13 -6.36 -3.14
N VAL A 95 -0.88 -6.75 -3.37
CA VAL A 95 -0.17 -6.45 -4.61
C VAL A 95 -0.63 -7.46 -5.65
N LEU A 96 -1.18 -6.95 -6.75
CA LEU A 96 -1.62 -7.74 -7.89
C LEU A 96 -0.60 -7.61 -9.02
N GLU A 97 -0.45 -8.69 -9.79
CA GLU A 97 0.28 -8.66 -11.05
C GLU A 97 -0.30 -7.56 -11.97
N GLU A 98 0.58 -6.94 -12.75
CA GLU A 98 0.27 -5.75 -13.55
C GLU A 98 -0.92 -5.96 -14.49
N ALA A 99 -0.92 -7.04 -15.29
CA ALA A 99 -2.00 -7.32 -16.22
C ALA A 99 -3.32 -7.62 -15.51
N VAL A 100 -3.29 -8.30 -14.36
CA VAL A 100 -4.48 -8.52 -13.52
C VAL A 100 -5.02 -7.21 -12.96
N TYR A 101 -4.16 -6.34 -12.43
CA TYR A 101 -4.59 -5.03 -11.94
C TYR A 101 -5.23 -4.20 -13.05
N ASP A 102 -4.59 -4.15 -14.22
CA ASP A 102 -5.05 -3.36 -15.36
C ASP A 102 -6.39 -3.89 -15.90
N ALA A 103 -6.57 -5.22 -15.93
CA ALA A 103 -7.85 -5.83 -16.32
C ALA A 103 -9.01 -5.49 -15.37
N LEU A 104 -8.72 -5.18 -14.10
CA LEU A 104 -9.72 -4.90 -13.07
C LEU A 104 -9.96 -3.40 -12.83
N PHE A 105 -8.92 -2.57 -12.93
CA PHE A 105 -8.94 -1.20 -12.42
C PHE A 105 -8.45 -0.13 -13.41
N ALA A 106 -7.89 -0.50 -14.57
CA ALA A 106 -7.56 0.51 -15.59
C ALA A 106 -8.82 1.26 -16.06
N ALA A 107 -8.66 2.45 -16.62
CA ALA A 107 -9.77 3.28 -17.09
C ALA A 107 -10.68 2.55 -18.11
N SER A 108 -10.11 1.62 -18.88
CA SER A 108 -10.81 0.76 -19.83
C SER A 108 -10.84 -0.71 -19.40
N ALA A 109 -10.76 -0.97 -18.10
CA ALA A 109 -10.77 -2.32 -17.55
C ALA A 109 -12.04 -3.07 -17.98
N PRO A 110 -11.92 -4.26 -18.60
CA PRO A 110 -13.07 -5.11 -18.87
C PRO A 110 -13.72 -5.67 -17.59
N GLY A 111 -13.00 -5.65 -16.46
CA GLY A 111 -13.41 -6.28 -15.22
C GLY A 111 -13.21 -7.80 -15.26
N TYR A 112 -14.02 -8.53 -14.48
CA TYR A 112 -14.02 -9.99 -14.53
C TYR A 112 -14.67 -10.50 -15.83
N VAL A 113 -13.88 -11.14 -16.71
CA VAL A 113 -14.39 -11.84 -17.90
C VAL A 113 -14.44 -13.34 -17.64
N ALA A 114 -15.63 -13.84 -17.27
CA ALA A 114 -15.85 -15.25 -16.89
C ALA A 114 -15.54 -16.26 -18.01
N ASN A 115 -15.40 -15.81 -19.26
CA ASN A 115 -15.23 -16.65 -20.44
C ASN A 115 -14.32 -15.94 -21.46
N ALA A 116 -13.02 -15.89 -21.19
CA ALA A 116 -12.05 -15.50 -22.21
C ALA A 116 -12.16 -16.52 -23.36
N SER A 117 -12.67 -16.06 -24.51
CA SER A 117 -12.86 -16.89 -25.69
C SER A 117 -11.55 -17.57 -26.05
N GLY A 118 -11.47 -18.89 -25.85
CA GLY A 118 -10.38 -19.71 -26.35
C GLY A 118 -10.23 -19.42 -27.83
N LYS A 119 -9.07 -18.91 -28.24
CA LYS A 119 -8.74 -18.84 -29.66
C LYS A 119 -8.60 -20.28 -30.14
N CYS A 120 -9.67 -20.83 -30.73
CA CYS A 120 -9.53 -21.98 -31.60
C CYS A 120 -8.70 -21.48 -32.79
N GLY A 121 -7.47 -21.97 -32.90
CA GLY A 121 -6.63 -21.71 -34.07
C GLY A 121 -7.36 -22.17 -35.31
N ALA A 122 -7.49 -21.27 -36.29
CA ALA A 122 -7.84 -21.66 -37.64
C ALA A 122 -6.54 -22.09 -38.32
N ASP A 123 -6.32 -23.39 -38.38
CA ASP A 123 -5.46 -24.06 -39.37
C ASP A 123 -6.35 -24.61 -40.49
#